data_AF-A0A1T5B5B4-F1
#
_entry.id   AF-A0A1T5B5B4-F1
#
_cell.length_a   1.000
_cell.length_b   1.000
_cell.length_c   1.000
_cell.angle_alpha   90.00
_cell.angle_beta   90.00
_cell.angle_gamma   90.00
#
_symmetry.space_group_name_H-M   'P 1'
#
loop_
_entity.id
_entity.type
_entity.pdbx_description
1 polymer ?
#
loop_
_entity_poly.entity_id
_entity_poly.type
_entity_poly.pdbx_seq_one_letter_code
_entity_poly.pdbx_strand_id
1 'polypeptide(L)'
;METKKVSSTKKIQLIKGEFTSSEANDIIMSLIDEKINFHKLQRLQLWEGNHICKTDLLDGRIKELLKEKLNTKEFLVNTKEIGKKYEINGILEIKVSE
;
A
#
# COMPACT_ATOMS: atom_id res chain seq x y z
N MET A 1 30.45 26.93 -13.08
CA MET A 1 30.21 25.95 -12.00
C MET A 1 28.79 25.44 -12.20
N GLU A 2 28.67 24.28 -12.85
CA GLU A 2 27.38 23.69 -13.22
C GLU A 2 26.75 22.96 -12.04
N THR A 3 25.52 23.34 -11.70
CA THR A 3 24.71 22.77 -10.63
C THR A 3 24.27 21.34 -10.98
N LYS A 4 24.82 20.36 -10.27
CA LYS A 4 24.47 18.93 -10.36
C LYS A 4 23.04 18.73 -9.84
N LYS A 5 22.06 18.65 -10.74
CA LYS A 5 20.66 18.29 -10.44
C LYS A 5 20.62 16.80 -10.08
N VAL A 6 20.73 16.48 -8.78
CA VAL A 6 20.65 15.10 -8.30
C VAL A 6 19.19 14.67 -8.32
N SER A 7 18.78 14.00 -9.40
CA SER A 7 17.53 13.23 -9.43
C SER A 7 17.59 12.16 -8.35
N SER A 8 17.05 12.48 -7.17
CA SER A 8 17.24 11.70 -5.95
C SER A 8 16.22 10.57 -5.88
N THR A 9 16.39 9.54 -6.70
CA THR A 9 15.60 8.30 -6.63
C THR A 9 16.06 7.50 -5.41
N LYS A 10 15.17 7.28 -4.43
CA LYS A 10 15.48 6.45 -3.26
C LYS A 10 14.63 5.20 -3.27
N LYS A 11 15.29 4.04 -3.30
CA LYS A 11 14.66 2.73 -3.15
C LYS A 11 14.76 2.31 -1.69
N ILE A 12 13.63 2.08 -1.07
CA ILE A 12 13.56 1.57 0.30
C ILE A 12 12.94 0.19 0.22
N GLN A 13 13.67 -0.82 0.68
CA GLN A 13 13.17 -2.17 0.79
C GLN A 13 12.46 -2.30 2.14
N LEU A 14 11.13 -2.16 2.12
CA LEU A 14 10.31 -2.21 3.34
C LEU A 14 10.22 -3.62 3.91
N ILE A 15 10.19 -4.62 3.03
CA ILE A 15 10.00 -6.03 3.41
C ILE A 15 10.96 -6.86 2.58
N LYS A 16 11.76 -7.70 3.25
CA LYS A 16 12.56 -8.76 2.63
C LYS A 16 12.69 -9.92 3.61
N GLY A 17 12.16 -11.07 3.23
CA GLY A 17 12.26 -12.28 4.03
C GLY A 17 11.26 -13.34 3.63
N GLU A 18 11.39 -14.49 4.28
CA GLU A 18 10.42 -15.58 4.22
C GLU A 18 9.48 -15.45 5.42
N PHE A 19 8.18 -15.41 5.16
CA PHE A 19 7.15 -15.24 6.18
C PHE A 19 6.21 -16.44 6.19
N THR A 20 5.65 -16.75 7.36
CA THR A 20 4.52 -17.70 7.44
C THR A 20 3.27 -17.08 6.80
N SER A 21 2.29 -17.91 6.43
CA SER A 21 1.00 -17.41 5.89
C SER A 21 0.37 -16.34 6.78
N SER A 22 0.47 -16.49 8.10
CA SER A 22 -0.08 -15.53 9.07
C SER A 22 0.70 -14.22 9.06
N GLU A 23 2.04 -14.26 9.10
CA GLU A 23 2.87 -13.05 9.04
C GLU A 23 2.73 -12.33 7.70
N ALA A 24 2.73 -13.08 6.60
CA ALA A 24 2.48 -12.58 5.25
C ALA A 24 1.15 -11.82 5.18
N ASN A 25 0.08 -12.44 5.71
CA ASN A 25 -1.23 -11.81 5.78
C ASN A 25 -1.19 -10.53 6.63
N ASP A 26 -0.56 -10.57 7.80
CA ASP A 26 -0.50 -9.43 8.72
C ASP A 26 0.23 -8.22 8.11
N ILE A 27 1.38 -8.46 7.47
CA ILE A 27 2.17 -7.44 6.78
C ILE A 27 1.40 -6.85 5.61
N ILE A 28 0.86 -7.68 4.72
CA ILE A 28 0.13 -7.21 3.53
C ILE A 28 -1.14 -6.46 3.95
N MET A 29 -1.90 -7.01 4.91
CA MET A 29 -3.09 -6.33 5.44
C MET A 29 -2.75 -4.98 6.06
N SER A 30 -1.66 -4.90 6.84
CA SER A 30 -1.23 -3.65 7.47
C SER A 30 -0.88 -2.58 6.44
N LEU A 31 -0.15 -2.94 5.38
CA LEU A 31 0.20 -2.00 4.30
C LEU A 31 -1.04 -1.50 3.53
N ILE A 32 -1.97 -2.39 3.22
CA ILE A 32 -3.22 -2.01 2.54
C ILE A 32 -4.07 -1.13 3.46
N ASP A 33 -4.15 -1.44 4.76
CA ASP A 33 -4.91 -0.66 5.73
C ASP A 33 -4.33 0.75 5.90
N GLU A 34 -3.00 0.88 6.00
CA GLU A 34 -2.30 2.17 6.00
C GLU A 34 -2.66 2.99 4.76
N LYS A 35 -2.64 2.37 3.58
CA LYS A 35 -3.01 3.05 2.33
C LYS A 35 -4.47 3.51 2.33
N ILE A 36 -5.38 2.67 2.81
CA ILE A 36 -6.81 3.02 2.95
C ILE A 36 -6.97 4.17 3.94
N ASN A 37 -6.28 4.14 5.08
CA ASN A 37 -6.37 5.18 6.09
C ASN A 37 -5.78 6.51 5.60
N PHE A 38 -4.70 6.48 4.82
CA PHE A 38 -4.19 7.67 4.14
C PHE A 38 -5.24 8.30 3.22
N HIS A 39 -5.95 7.50 2.42
CA HIS A 39 -7.02 8.00 1.56
C HIS A 39 -8.24 8.51 2.34
N LYS A 40 -8.60 7.87 3.46
CA LYS A 40 -9.65 8.37 4.36
C LYS A 40 -9.25 9.70 5.00
N LEU A 41 -8.00 9.86 5.41
CA LEU A 41 -7.49 11.11 6.00
C LEU A 41 -7.46 12.23 4.97
N GLN A 42 -7.00 11.96 3.74
CA GLN A 42 -7.08 12.89 2.62
C GLN A 42 -8.51 13.33 2.35
N ARG A 43 -9.47 12.38 2.41
CA ARG A 43 -10.90 12.66 2.28
C ARG A 43 -11.37 13.62 3.37
N LEU A 44 -11.00 13.38 4.63
CA LEU A 44 -11.36 14.24 5.76
C LEU A 44 -10.79 15.66 5.60
N GLN A 45 -9.51 15.80 5.24
CA GLN A 45 -8.88 17.10 4.99
C GLN A 45 -9.60 17.89 3.89
N LEU A 46 -9.95 17.23 2.78
CA LEU A 46 -10.73 17.84 1.69
C LEU A 46 -12.12 18.26 2.14
N TRP A 47 -12.75 17.47 3.01
CA TRP A 47 -14.07 17.74 3.54
C TRP A 47 -14.05 18.93 4.50
N GLU A 48 -13.08 19.01 5.41
CA GLU A 48 -12.92 20.14 6.35
C GLU A 48 -12.74 21.48 5.60
N GLY A 49 -12.00 21.49 4.49
CA GLY A 49 -11.80 22.70 3.68
C GLY A 49 -12.98 23.04 2.74
N ASN A 50 -13.77 22.05 2.31
CA ASN A 50 -14.90 22.26 1.41
C ASN A 50 -15.92 21.10 1.52
N HIS A 51 -17.01 21.34 2.26
CA HIS A 51 -18.05 20.34 2.56
C HIS A 51 -18.85 19.86 1.33
N ILE A 52 -18.63 20.45 0.15
CA ILE A 52 -19.30 20.11 -1.12
C ILE A 52 -18.38 19.24 -2.03
N CYS A 53 -17.16 18.95 -1.59
CA CYS A 53 -16.20 18.19 -2.39
C CYS A 53 -16.72 16.78 -2.73
N LYS A 54 -16.82 16.48 -4.04
CA LYS A 54 -17.06 15.12 -4.52
C LYS A 54 -15.81 14.27 -4.30
N THR A 55 -15.87 13.40 -3.30
CA THR A 55 -14.78 12.47 -2.96
C THR A 55 -14.89 11.13 -3.69
N ASP A 56 -15.73 11.03 -4.73
CA ASP A 56 -16.02 9.81 -5.49
C ASP A 56 -14.76 9.09 -5.98
N LEU A 57 -13.73 9.85 -6.41
CA LEU A 57 -12.46 9.31 -6.85
C LEU A 57 -11.69 8.59 -5.73
N LEU A 58 -11.73 9.14 -4.50
CA LEU A 58 -11.10 8.53 -3.33
C LEU A 58 -11.89 7.29 -2.88
N ASP A 59 -13.21 7.35 -2.95
CA ASP A 59 -14.10 6.25 -2.58
C ASP A 59 -13.94 5.05 -3.53
N GLY A 60 -13.78 5.31 -4.83
CA GLY A 60 -13.45 4.29 -5.83
C GLY A 60 -12.13 3.59 -5.52
N ARG A 61 -11.06 4.37 -5.23
CA ARG A 61 -9.74 3.83 -4.87
C ARG A 61 -9.78 2.96 -3.61
N ILE A 62 -10.54 3.38 -2.60
CA ILE A 62 -10.73 2.60 -1.36
C ILE A 62 -11.45 1.28 -1.65
N LYS A 63 -12.47 1.27 -2.53
CA LYS A 63 -13.15 0.04 -2.94
C LYS A 63 -12.23 -0.90 -3.73
N GLU A 64 -11.39 -0.38 -4.61
CA GLU A 64 -10.37 -1.18 -5.32
C GLU A 64 -9.43 -1.86 -4.32
N LEU A 65 -8.87 -1.09 -3.38
CA LEU A 65 -7.97 -1.60 -2.34
C LEU A 65 -8.64 -2.62 -1.42
N LEU A 66 -9.92 -2.44 -1.08
CA LEU A 66 -10.70 -3.41 -0.31
C LEU A 66 -10.90 -4.73 -1.09
N LYS A 67 -11.12 -4.64 -2.41
CA LYS A 67 -11.25 -5.82 -3.26
C LYS A 67 -9.91 -6.56 -3.39
N GLU A 68 -8.81 -5.83 -3.54
CA GLU A 68 -7.46 -6.41 -3.52
C GLU A 68 -7.17 -7.08 -2.16
N LYS A 69 -7.54 -6.45 -1.04
CA LYS A 69 -7.41 -7.04 0.31
C LYS A 69 -8.12 -8.39 0.43
N LEU A 70 -9.34 -8.50 -0.11
CA LEU A 70 -10.10 -9.75 -0.12
C LEU A 70 -9.43 -10.80 -1.01
N ASN A 71 -9.02 -10.42 -2.22
CA ASN A 71 -8.36 -11.33 -3.16
C ASN A 71 -7.03 -11.86 -2.59
N THR A 72 -6.21 -11.01 -1.97
CA THR A 72 -4.96 -11.45 -1.34
C THR A 72 -5.22 -12.35 -0.13
N LYS A 73 -6.26 -12.07 0.66
CA LYS A 73 -6.67 -12.95 1.76
C LYS A 73 -7.10 -14.33 1.25
N GLU A 74 -7.93 -14.37 0.20
CA GLU A 74 -8.35 -15.63 -0.43
C GLU A 74 -7.16 -16.38 -1.02
N PHE A 75 -6.23 -15.68 -1.67
CA PHE A 75 -5.00 -16.28 -2.18
C PHE A 75 -4.15 -16.88 -1.06
N LEU A 76 -3.94 -16.16 0.04
CA LEU A 76 -3.18 -16.64 1.19
C LEU A 76 -3.86 -17.83 1.88
N VAL A 77 -5.21 -17.84 1.95
CA VAL A 77 -6.00 -18.95 2.50
C VAL A 77 -5.95 -20.18 1.60
N ASN A 78 -6.13 -20.02 0.28
CA ASN A 78 -6.06 -21.12 -0.68
C ASN A 78 -4.66 -21.71 -0.80
N THR A 79 -3.63 -20.87 -0.66
CA THR A 79 -2.24 -21.30 -0.71
C THR A 79 -1.74 -21.78 0.66
N LYS A 80 -2.59 -21.76 1.70
CA LYS A 80 -2.27 -22.15 3.08
C LYS A 80 -2.10 -23.67 3.20
N GLU A 81 -1.11 -24.20 2.50
CA GLU A 81 -0.63 -25.55 2.72
C GLU A 81 0.31 -25.55 3.92
N ILE A 82 0.06 -26.48 4.83
CA ILE A 82 0.81 -26.63 6.08
C ILE A 82 2.29 -26.84 5.72
N GLY A 83 3.14 -25.88 6.10
CA GLY A 83 4.60 -25.95 5.94
C GLY A 83 5.20 -25.09 4.82
N LYS A 84 4.40 -24.37 4.01
CA LYS A 84 4.95 -23.43 3.02
C LYS A 84 5.25 -22.05 3.62
N LYS A 85 6.40 -21.50 3.24
CA LYS A 85 6.81 -20.11 3.52
C LYS A 85 6.57 -19.25 2.28
N TYR A 86 6.22 -17.99 2.48
CA TYR A 86 6.02 -17.02 1.41
C TYR A 86 7.21 -16.07 1.40
N GLU A 87 7.88 -15.94 0.26
CA GLU A 87 8.85 -14.88 0.06
C GLU A 87 8.10 -13.60 -0.29
N ILE A 88 8.25 -12.56 0.54
CA ILE A 88 7.67 -11.25 0.29
C ILE A 88 8.80 -10.25 0.13
N ASN A 89 8.83 -9.60 -1.03
CA ASN A 89 9.72 -8.50 -1.32
C ASN A 89 8.92 -7.24 -1.67
N GLY A 90 8.99 -6.25 -0.78
CA GLY A 90 8.35 -4.95 -0.96
C GLY A 90 9.42 -3.87 -1.21
N ILE A 91 9.55 -3.45 -2.46
CA ILE A 91 10.46 -2.35 -2.84
C ILE A 91 9.60 -1.11 -3.10
N LEU A 92 9.73 -0.10 -2.24
CA LEU A 92 9.12 1.21 -2.47
C LEU A 92 10.14 2.11 -3.16
N GLU A 93 9.81 2.52 -4.39
CA GLU A 93 10.60 3.48 -5.15
C GLU A 93 10.00 4.88 -4.98
N ILE A 94 10.75 5.77 -4.33
CA ILE A 94 10.39 7.17 -4.18
C ILE A 94 11.10 7.96 -5.27
N LYS A 95 10.32 8.57 -6.15
CA LYS A 95 10.76 9.52 -7.17
C LYS A 95 10.25 10.91 -6.79
N VAL A 96 11.14 11.89 -6.76
CA VAL A 96 10.74 13.30 -6.74
C VAL A 96 10.33 13.65 -8.16
N SER A 97 9.03 13.75 -8.40
CA SER A 97 8.50 14.29 -9.64
C SER A 97 8.47 15.82 -9.51
N GLU A 98 9.15 16.51 -10.43
CA GLU A 98 9.08 17.96 -10.60
C GLU A 98 7.78 18.38 -11.30
#